data_AF-A0A7J2VUF9-F1
#
_entry.id   AF-A0A7J2VUF9-F1
#
_cell.length_a   1.000
_cell.length_b   1.000
_cell.length_c   1.000
_cell.angle_alpha   90.00
_cell.angle_beta   90.00
_cell.angle_gamma   90.00
#
_symmetry.space_group_name_H-M   'P 1'
#
loop_
_entity.id
_entity.type
_entity.pdbx_description
1 polymer ?
#
loop_
_entity_poly.entity_id
_entity_poly.type
_entity_poly.pdbx_seq_one_letter_code
_entity_poly.pdbx_strand_id
1 'polypeptide(L)'
;LKQQEEKMKKWKYMMQSMTPEERKNPEIINESRIRRIARGSGTREEEVRELLDQYFKMKKLMKSMGGIKGLKRGQLEQLMRQLGLRL
;
A
#
# COMPACT_ATOMS: atom_id res chain seq x y z
N LEU A 1 1.95 4.41 17.29
CA LEU A 1 2.38 3.00 17.12
C LEU A 1 1.17 2.07 17.04
N LYS A 2 0.38 1.92 18.10
CA LYS A 2 -0.83 1.04 18.12
C LYS A 2 -1.80 1.20 16.93
N GLN A 3 -2.15 2.44 16.56
CA GLN A 3 -3.05 2.69 15.42
C GLN A 3 -2.45 2.24 14.07
N GLN A 4 -1.13 2.33 13.90
CA GLN A 4 -0.48 1.86 12.68
C GLN A 4 -0.45 0.34 12.63
N GLU A 5 -0.21 -0.33 13.76
CA GLU A 5 -0.23 -1.80 13.86
C GLU A 5 -1.60 -2.38 13.49
N GLU A 6 -2.68 -1.78 13.99
CA GLU A 6 -4.05 -2.17 13.66
C GLU A 6 -4.35 -2.00 12.17
N LYS A 7 -3.91 -0.89 11.57
CA LYS A 7 -4.07 -0.65 10.13
C LYS A 7 -3.30 -1.67 9.30
N MET A 8 -2.06 -1.98 9.67
CA MET A 8 -1.24 -3.02 9.02
C MET A 8 -1.89 -4.41 9.12
N LYS A 9 -2.52 -4.72 10.27
CA LYS A 9 -3.25 -5.97 10.46
C LYS A 9 -4.45 -6.06 9.51
N LYS A 10 -5.23 -4.99 9.36
CA LYS A 10 -6.35 -4.93 8.39
C LYS A 10 -5.86 -5.09 6.96
N TRP A 11 -4.78 -4.41 6.59
CA TRP A 11 -4.17 -4.54 5.27
C TRP A 11 -3.76 -5.97 4.96
N LYS A 12 -3.18 -6.68 5.94
CA LYS A 12 -2.85 -8.10 5.82
C LYS A 12 -4.08 -8.94 5.49
N TYR A 13 -5.20 -8.75 6.20
CA TYR A 13 -6.43 -9.49 5.92
C TYR A 13 -7.04 -9.17 4.54
N MET A 14 -7.00 -7.90 4.13
CA MET A 14 -7.43 -7.50 2.77
C MET A 14 -6.58 -8.17 1.69
N MET A 15 -5.26 -8.15 1.83
CA MET A 15 -4.35 -8.80 0.88
C MET A 15 -4.51 -10.32 0.85
N GLN A 16 -4.83 -10.95 1.99
CA GLN A 16 -5.13 -12.39 2.06
C GLN A 16 -6.44 -12.75 1.34
N SER A 17 -7.37 -11.80 1.23
CA SER A 17 -8.64 -11.98 0.52
C SER A 17 -8.53 -11.72 -0.99
N MET A 18 -7.38 -11.26 -1.48
CA MET A 18 -7.11 -11.06 -2.91
C MET A 18 -6.65 -12.35 -3.59
N THR A 19 -6.99 -12.50 -4.87
CA THR A 19 -6.44 -13.59 -5.69
C THR A 19 -4.95 -13.34 -5.97
N PRO A 20 -4.17 -14.38 -6.34
CA PRO A 20 -2.78 -14.19 -6.74
C PRO A 20 -2.61 -13.24 -7.92
N GLU A 21 -3.57 -13.22 -8.85
CA GLU A 21 -3.59 -12.31 -10.00
C GLU A 21 -3.74 -10.85 -9.57
N GLU A 22 -4.71 -10.57 -8.68
CA GLU A 22 -4.96 -9.23 -8.14
C GLU A 22 -3.77 -8.70 -7.33
N ARG A 23 -3.10 -9.57 -6.56
CA ARG A 23 -1.89 -9.19 -5.82
C ARG A 23 -0.71 -8.83 -6.74
N LYS A 24 -0.56 -9.57 -7.85
CA LYS A 24 0.48 -9.30 -8.85
C LYS A 24 0.16 -8.05 -9.67
N ASN A 25 -1.12 -7.83 -9.97
CA ASN A 25 -1.58 -6.70 -10.77
C ASN A 25 -2.77 -5.98 -10.11
N PRO A 26 -2.52 -5.05 -9.17
CA PRO A 26 -3.59 -4.31 -8.51
C PRO A 26 -4.45 -3.43 -9.43
N GLU A 27 -4.02 -3.18 -10.67
CA GLU A 27 -4.76 -2.36 -11.65
C GLU A 27 -6.05 -3.02 -12.14
N ILE A 28 -6.18 -4.35 -12.02
CA ILE A 28 -7.41 -5.07 -12.41
C ILE A 28 -8.52 -5.00 -11.36
N ILE A 29 -8.23 -4.44 -10.17
CA ILE A 29 -9.15 -4.42 -9.04
C ILE A 29 -10.21 -3.33 -9.27
N ASN A 30 -11.35 -3.75 -9.80
CA ASN A 30 -12.53 -2.93 -10.02
C ASN A 30 -13.49 -2.97 -8.80
N GLU A 31 -14.62 -2.27 -8.88
CA GLU A 31 -15.61 -2.18 -7.80
C GLU A 31 -16.15 -3.54 -7.33
N SER A 32 -16.41 -4.45 -8.27
CA SER A 32 -16.88 -5.80 -7.93
C SER A 32 -15.84 -6.57 -7.09
N ARG A 33 -14.56 -6.49 -7.48
CA ARG A 33 -13.45 -7.09 -6.74
C ARG A 33 -13.25 -6.42 -5.38
N ILE A 34 -13.36 -5.10 -5.30
CA ILE A 34 -13.31 -4.34 -4.03
C ILE A 34 -14.38 -4.85 -3.06
N ARG A 35 -15.62 -4.99 -3.52
CA ARG A 35 -16.72 -5.51 -2.70
C ARG A 35 -16.46 -6.93 -2.21
N ARG A 36 -15.93 -7.80 -3.07
CA ARG A 36 -15.56 -9.18 -2.71
C ARG A 36 -14.44 -9.20 -1.66
N ILE A 37 -13.38 -8.42 -1.87
CA ILE A 37 -12.24 -8.33 -0.94
C ILE A 37 -12.72 -7.84 0.42
N ALA A 38 -13.46 -6.72 0.46
CA ALA A 38 -14.01 -6.12 1.67
C ALA A 38 -14.84 -7.15 2.48
N ARG A 39 -15.75 -7.87 1.81
CA ARG A 39 -16.55 -8.94 2.44
C ARG A 39 -15.68 -10.08 2.96
N GLY A 40 -14.68 -10.52 2.18
CA GLY A 40 -13.77 -11.61 2.56
C GLY A 40 -12.84 -11.27 3.73
N SER A 41 -12.45 -10.00 3.87
CA SER A 41 -11.57 -9.52 4.93
C SER A 41 -12.31 -8.94 6.15
N GLY A 42 -13.63 -8.82 6.10
CA GLY A 42 -14.42 -8.18 7.16
C GLY A 42 -14.14 -6.69 7.30
N THR A 43 -13.81 -6.00 6.20
CA THR A 43 -13.49 -4.56 6.17
C THR A 43 -14.48 -3.81 5.28
N ARG A 44 -14.43 -2.48 5.30
CA ARG A 44 -15.24 -1.63 4.42
C ARG A 44 -14.61 -1.51 3.03
N GLU A 45 -15.43 -1.28 2.01
CA GLU A 45 -14.94 -1.02 0.64
C GLU A 45 -14.02 0.20 0.58
N GLU A 46 -14.28 1.22 1.40
CA GLU A 46 -13.44 2.41 1.54
C GLU A 46 -12.02 2.08 2.01
N GLU A 47 -11.87 1.15 2.96
CA GLU A 47 -10.56 0.72 3.47
C GLU A 47 -9.75 -0.02 2.39
N VAL A 48 -10.43 -0.77 1.52
CA VAL A 48 -9.79 -1.42 0.36
C VAL A 48 -9.37 -0.37 -0.67
N ARG A 49 -10.21 0.64 -0.95
CA ARG A 49 -9.86 1.75 -1.85
C ARG A 49 -8.66 2.53 -1.32
N GLU A 50 -8.61 2.78 -0.01
CA GLU A 50 -7.47 3.44 0.64
C GLU A 50 -6.18 2.62 0.47
N LEU A 51 -6.23 1.30 0.71
CA LEU A 51 -5.08 0.42 0.48
C LEU A 51 -4.55 0.51 -0.96
N LEU A 52 -5.45 0.49 -1.95
CA LEU A 52 -5.08 0.60 -3.36
C LEU A 52 -4.46 1.96 -3.68
N ASP A 53 -5.02 3.04 -3.18
CA ASP A 53 -4.48 4.40 -3.35
C ASP A 53 -3.07 4.52 -2.75
N GLN A 54 -2.85 4.00 -1.55
CA GLN A 54 -1.51 3.97 -0.93
C GLN A 54 -0.52 3.15 -1.76
N TYR A 55 -0.94 2.01 -2.30
CA TYR A 55 -0.12 1.22 -3.22
C TYR A 55 0.26 2.00 -4.48
N PHE A 56 -0.70 2.66 -5.14
CA PHE A 56 -0.42 3.42 -6.36
C PHE A 56 0.46 4.65 -6.11
N LYS A 57 0.29 5.32 -4.96
CA LYS A 57 1.19 6.39 -4.52
C LYS A 57 2.61 5.89 -4.35
N MET A 58 2.81 4.77 -3.65
CA MET A 58 4.14 4.15 -3.49
C MET A 58 4.72 3.68 -4.84
N LYS A 59 3.90 3.06 -5.70
CA LYS A 59 4.31 2.62 -7.06
C LYS A 59 4.78 3.81 -7.89
N LYS A 60 4.06 4.93 -7.85
CA LYS A 60 4.42 6.18 -8.54
C LYS A 60 5.74 6.73 -8.00
N LEU A 61 5.91 6.80 -6.68
CA LEU A 61 7.17 7.25 -6.06
C LEU A 61 8.35 6.37 -6.48
N MET A 62 8.20 5.05 -6.42
CA MET A 62 9.23 4.09 -6.86
C MET A 62 9.60 4.27 -8.33
N LYS A 63 8.60 4.50 -9.20
CA LYS A 63 8.81 4.74 -10.64
C LYS A 63 9.50 6.09 -10.89
N SER A 64 9.06 7.15 -10.22
CA SER A 64 9.63 8.50 -10.34
C SER A 64 11.07 8.59 -9.80
N MET A 65 11.45 7.76 -8.84
CA MET A 65 12.81 7.70 -8.30
C MET A 65 13.75 6.77 -9.07
N GLY A 66 13.32 6.16 -10.17
CA GLY A 66 14.17 5.22 -10.95
C GLY A 66 14.53 3.94 -10.17
N GLY A 67 13.72 3.58 -9.16
CA GLY A 67 14.04 2.53 -8.18
C GLY A 67 15.00 2.99 -7.08
N ILE A 68 15.30 2.10 -6.12
CA ILE A 68 16.18 2.38 -4.96
C ILE A 68 17.59 2.83 -5.40
N LYS A 69 18.01 2.53 -6.64
CA LYS A 69 19.29 2.96 -7.23
C LYS A 69 19.36 4.44 -7.63
N GLY A 70 18.23 5.12 -7.84
CA GLY A 70 18.18 6.52 -8.27
C GLY A 70 18.05 7.54 -7.11
N LEU A 71 17.77 7.05 -5.89
CA LEU A 71 17.74 7.88 -4.69
C LEU A 71 19.16 8.33 -4.34
N LYS A 72 19.49 9.59 -4.65
CA LYS A 72 20.68 10.24 -4.09
C LYS A 72 20.57 10.20 -2.56
N ARG A 73 21.67 9.83 -1.89
CA ARG A 73 21.76 9.62 -0.43
C ARG A 73 21.10 10.76 0.38
N GLY A 74 21.23 12.01 -0.07
CA GLY A 74 20.62 13.18 0.58
C GLY A 74 19.09 13.31 0.44
N GLN A 75 18.49 12.82 -0.65
CA GLN A 75 17.02 12.81 -0.79
C GLN A 75 16.39 11.70 0.07
N LEU A 76 17.07 10.56 0.18
CA LEU A 76 16.67 9.50 1.11
C LEU A 76 16.74 9.98 2.56
N GLU A 77 17.80 10.70 2.92
CA GLU A 77 17.99 11.27 4.26
C GLU A 77 16.90 12.30 4.61
N GLN A 78 16.49 13.13 3.64
CA GLN A 78 15.43 14.12 3.83
C GLN A 78 14.05 13.47 4.00
N LEU A 79 13.78 12.41 3.22
CA LEU A 79 12.55 11.60 3.35
C LEU A 79 12.51 10.86 4.70
N MET A 80 13.63 10.29 5.13
CA MET A 80 13.78 9.59 6.41
C MET A 80 13.51 10.55 7.59
N ARG A 81 14.04 11.77 7.53
CA ARG A 81 13.73 12.84 8.51
C ARG A 81 12.24 13.19 8.53
N GLN A 82 11.58 13.26 7.37
CA GLN A 82 10.15 13.56 7.27
C GLN A 82 9.26 12.44 7.80
N LEU A 83 9.73 11.19 7.72
CA LEU A 83 9.05 10.01 8.24
C LEU A 83 9.40 9.71 9.71
N GLY A 84 10.23 10.54 10.37
CA GLY A 84 10.62 10.36 11.77
C GLY A 84 11.56 9.19 12.03
N LEU A 85 12.20 8.65 10.99
CA LEU A 85 13.15 7.56 11.08
C LEU A 85 14.56 8.16 10.97
N ARG A 86 15.33 8.17 12.07
CA ARG A 86 16.75 8.54 12.03
C ARG A 86 17.59 7.29 11.72
N LEU A 87 18.63 7.48 10.91
CA LEU A 87 19.77 6.55 10.82
C LEU A 87 20.61 6.63 12.09
#